data_AF-A0AAW2NKL2-F1
#
_entry.id   AF-A0AAW2NKL2-F1
#
_cell.length_a   1.000
_cell.length_b   1.000
_cell.length_c   1.000
_cell.angle_alpha   90.00
_cell.angle_beta   90.00
_cell.angle_gamma   90.00
#
_symmetry.space_group_name_H-M   'P 1'
#
loop_
_entity.id
_entity.type
_entity.pdbx_description
1 polymer ?
#
loop_
_entity_poly.entity_id
_entity_poly.type
_entity_poly.pdbx_seq_one_letter_code
_entity_poly.pdbx_strand_id
1 'polypeptide(L)'
;MVHVSFYRNYGKTFKKPRRPYEKERLDAELKLVGEYGLRCKRELWRVQYALSRIRNNARNLLTLDEKDPRRIFEGEALLRRMNRYGLLDESQNKLDYVLALTVENFLERRLQTLVFKAGMAKSIHHARVLIRQRHIRTGDVQSFFSFAIIWVAHMMDYFQLAIRVGRQVVNVASFMVRVDSQKHIDFSLTSPFGGGRAGRVKRKNQKAAAKKAGGGDEEEDED
;
A
#
# COMPACT_ATOMS: atom_id res chain seq x y z
N MET A 1 -39.27 24.89 2.89
CA MET A 1 -38.66 23.66 3.46
C MET A 1 -37.33 23.45 2.74
N VAL A 2 -36.19 23.44 3.43
CA VAL A 2 -34.88 23.35 2.77
C VAL A 2 -34.70 21.94 2.21
N HIS A 3 -34.67 21.80 0.90
CA HIS A 3 -34.43 20.52 0.23
C HIS A 3 -32.93 20.22 0.29
N VAL A 4 -32.53 19.22 1.08
CA VAL A 4 -31.13 18.75 1.12
C VAL A 4 -30.94 17.73 -0.02
N SER A 5 -30.00 18.00 -0.92
CA SER A 5 -29.80 17.21 -2.16
C SER A 5 -28.97 15.94 -1.98
N PHE A 6 -28.15 15.84 -0.93
CA PHE A 6 -27.28 14.68 -0.72
C PHE A 6 -27.09 14.34 0.76
N TYR A 7 -27.44 13.11 1.14
CA TYR A 7 -27.10 12.53 2.44
C TYR A 7 -25.80 11.72 2.34
N ARG A 8 -24.66 12.41 2.45
CA ARG A 8 -23.33 11.75 2.47
C ARG A 8 -22.76 11.69 3.88
N ASN A 9 -22.51 10.47 4.35
CA ASN A 9 -21.94 10.24 5.68
C ASN A 9 -20.41 10.40 5.67
N TYR A 10 -19.87 11.12 6.65
CA TYR A 10 -18.44 11.29 6.87
C TYR A 10 -18.06 10.86 8.29
N GLY A 11 -16.96 10.10 8.42
CA GLY A 11 -16.48 9.58 9.69
C GLY A 11 -15.08 10.07 10.05
N LYS A 12 -14.80 10.21 11.35
CA LYS A 12 -13.45 10.49 11.84
C LYS A 12 -12.59 9.23 11.80
N THR A 13 -11.36 9.39 11.32
CA THR A 13 -10.39 8.29 11.16
C THR A 13 -9.32 8.24 12.26
N PHE A 14 -9.30 9.23 13.16
CA PHE A 14 -8.33 9.31 14.25
C PHE A 14 -8.97 9.97 15.47
N LYS A 15 -8.37 9.74 16.64
CA LYS A 15 -8.70 10.41 17.90
C LYS A 15 -7.43 11.04 18.47
N LYS A 16 -7.54 12.24 19.05
CA LYS A 16 -6.40 12.89 19.71
C LYS A 16 -6.14 12.24 21.08
N PRO A 17 -4.89 12.18 21.56
CA PRO A 17 -4.55 11.75 22.91
C PRO A 17 -5.28 12.59 23.97
N ARG A 18 -5.59 11.98 25.12
CA ARG A 18 -6.22 12.68 26.25
C ARG A 18 -5.27 13.67 26.93
N ARG A 19 -4.02 13.26 27.16
CA ARG A 19 -2.96 14.07 27.79
C ARG A 19 -1.95 14.52 26.72
N PRO A 20 -1.94 15.80 26.32
CA PRO A 20 -1.10 16.26 25.22
C PRO A 20 0.40 16.28 25.52
N TYR A 21 0.83 16.57 26.75
CA TYR A 21 2.24 16.85 27.09
C TYR A 21 2.86 15.79 28.02
N GLU A 22 2.60 14.52 27.72
CA GLU A 22 3.20 13.39 28.42
C GLU A 22 4.50 12.97 27.73
N LYS A 23 5.63 13.12 28.42
CA LYS A 23 6.97 12.93 27.85
C LYS A 23 7.16 11.54 27.25
N GLU A 24 6.85 10.50 28.01
CA GLU A 24 7.00 9.09 27.58
C GLU A 24 6.23 8.80 26.29
N ARG A 25 5.00 9.31 26.19
CA ARG A 25 4.17 9.19 24.98
C ARG A 25 4.79 9.95 23.81
N LEU A 26 5.27 11.17 24.04
CA LEU A 26 5.88 12.00 23.00
C LEU A 26 7.13 11.33 22.41
N ASP A 27 7.97 10.77 23.28
CA ASP A 27 9.21 10.08 22.92
C ASP A 27 8.92 8.77 22.17
N ALA A 28 7.99 7.95 22.66
CA ALA A 28 7.56 6.72 21.98
C ALA A 28 6.95 6.99 20.60
N GLU A 29 6.09 8.01 20.49
CA GLU A 29 5.53 8.43 19.20
C GLU A 29 6.61 8.94 18.25
N LEU A 30 7.60 9.68 18.75
CA LEU A 30 8.68 10.23 17.93
C LEU A 30 9.57 9.12 17.38
N LYS A 31 9.89 8.11 18.19
CA LYS A 31 10.62 6.91 17.78
C LYS A 31 9.93 6.22 16.60
N LEU A 32 8.63 5.90 16.74
CA LEU A 32 7.85 5.25 15.66
C LEU A 32 7.73 6.12 14.40
N VAL A 33 7.60 7.44 14.56
CA VAL A 33 7.53 8.37 13.42
C VAL A 33 8.84 8.38 12.64
N GLY A 34 9.98 8.35 13.34
CA GLY A 34 11.31 8.28 12.75
C GLY A 34 11.55 6.95 12.05
N GLU A 35 11.34 5.83 12.75
CA GLU A 35 11.56 4.48 12.23
C GLU A 35 10.75 4.19 10.97
N TYR A 36 9.47 4.57 10.93
CA TYR A 36 8.58 4.27 9.79
C TYR A 36 8.43 5.44 8.80
N GLY A 37 9.19 6.53 8.99
CA GLY A 37 9.20 7.69 8.10
C GLY A 37 7.82 8.32 7.89
N LEU A 38 7.08 8.54 8.99
CA LEU A 38 5.75 9.13 8.98
C LEU A 38 5.84 10.66 8.80
N ARG A 39 4.91 11.26 8.05
CA ARG A 39 4.90 12.73 7.87
C ARG A 39 4.44 13.47 9.14
N CYS A 40 3.50 12.89 9.87
CA CYS A 40 2.89 13.54 11.03
C CYS A 40 2.33 12.52 12.03
N LYS A 41 2.23 12.94 13.31
CA LYS A 41 1.64 12.14 14.39
C LYS A 41 0.19 11.70 14.11
N ARG A 42 -0.52 12.43 13.24
CA ARG A 42 -1.88 12.05 12.81
C ARG A 42 -1.90 10.71 12.08
N GLU A 43 -0.86 10.35 11.32
CA GLU A 43 -0.79 9.03 10.68
C GLU A 43 -0.72 7.91 11.73
N LEU A 44 0.08 8.13 12.78
CA LEU A 44 0.16 7.22 13.92
C LEU A 44 -1.18 7.09 14.64
N TRP A 45 -1.83 8.22 14.92
CA TRP A 45 -3.14 8.23 15.60
C TRP A 45 -4.26 7.58 14.78
N ARG A 46 -4.16 7.54 13.44
CA ARG A 46 -5.09 6.78 12.59
C ARG A 46 -4.92 5.28 12.79
N VAL A 47 -3.67 4.81 12.83
CA VAL A 47 -3.37 3.39 13.06
C VAL A 47 -3.81 2.97 14.47
N GLN A 48 -3.46 3.76 15.49
CA GLN A 48 -3.90 3.53 16.87
C GLN A 48 -5.43 3.50 16.99
N TYR A 49 -6.13 4.41 16.30
CA TYR A 49 -7.59 4.43 16.31
C TYR A 49 -8.19 3.18 15.64
N ALA A 50 -7.66 2.76 14.49
CA ALA A 50 -8.08 1.54 13.82
C ALA A 50 -7.85 0.29 14.69
N LEU A 51 -6.68 0.19 15.31
CA LEU A 51 -6.32 -0.90 16.22
C LEU A 51 -7.19 -0.89 17.49
N SER A 52 -7.50 0.28 18.05
CA SER A 52 -8.46 0.40 19.15
C SER A 52 -9.86 -0.08 18.76
N ARG A 53 -10.34 0.23 17.55
CA ARG A 53 -11.63 -0.26 17.03
C ARG A 53 -11.65 -1.78 16.89
N ILE A 54 -10.57 -2.36 16.35
CA ILE A 54 -10.40 -3.81 16.17
C ILE A 54 -10.39 -4.51 17.53
N ARG A 55 -9.58 -4.02 18.48
CA ARG A 55 -9.51 -4.58 19.84
C ARG A 55 -10.81 -4.46 20.61
N ASN A 56 -11.54 -3.34 20.48
CA ASN A 56 -12.84 -3.19 21.12
C ASN A 56 -13.85 -4.20 20.56
N ASN A 57 -13.82 -4.46 19.24
CA ASN A 57 -14.67 -5.49 18.65
C ASN A 57 -14.31 -6.88 19.19
N ALA A 58 -13.01 -7.22 19.21
CA ALA A 58 -12.54 -8.49 19.75
C ALA A 58 -12.94 -8.68 21.23
N ARG A 59 -12.83 -7.64 22.08
CA ARG A 59 -13.28 -7.73 23.49
C ARG A 59 -14.78 -8.02 23.61
N ASN A 60 -15.61 -7.35 22.82
CA ASN A 60 -17.06 -7.59 22.83
C ASN A 60 -17.42 -9.01 22.36
N LEU A 61 -16.65 -9.56 21.42
CA LEU A 61 -16.85 -10.94 20.95
C LEU A 61 -16.37 -11.96 21.98
N LEU A 62 -15.29 -11.64 22.70
CA LEU A 62 -14.73 -12.51 23.73
C LEU A 62 -15.62 -12.66 24.96
N THR A 63 -16.50 -11.69 25.24
CA THR A 63 -17.49 -11.80 26.33
C THR A 63 -18.66 -12.72 26.01
N LEU A 64 -18.90 -13.03 24.73
CA LEU A 64 -19.95 -13.95 24.30
C LEU A 64 -19.48 -15.40 24.40
N ASP A 65 -20.42 -16.33 24.54
CA ASP A 65 -20.13 -17.76 24.52
C ASP A 65 -19.57 -18.21 23.15
N GLU A 66 -18.74 -19.25 23.15
CA GLU A 66 -18.08 -19.77 21.95
C GLU A 66 -19.05 -20.23 20.85
N LYS A 67 -20.23 -20.72 21.25
CA LYS A 67 -21.25 -21.24 20.33
C LYS A 67 -22.24 -20.18 19.85
N ASP A 68 -22.13 -18.94 20.34
CA ASP A 68 -23.02 -17.87 19.93
C ASP A 68 -22.84 -17.56 18.42
N PRO A 69 -23.92 -17.46 17.64
CA PRO A 69 -23.84 -17.26 16.19
C PRO A 69 -23.12 -15.95 15.82
N ARG A 70 -23.24 -14.90 16.65
CA ARG A 70 -22.54 -13.63 16.39
C ARG A 70 -21.04 -13.77 16.60
N ARG A 71 -20.62 -14.50 17.64
CA ARG A 71 -19.20 -14.75 17.90
C ARG A 71 -18.56 -15.54 16.76
N ILE A 72 -19.24 -16.59 16.30
CA ILE A 72 -18.74 -17.42 15.20
C ILE A 72 -18.60 -16.58 13.93
N PHE A 73 -19.67 -15.86 13.54
CA PHE A 73 -19.67 -15.10 12.29
C PHE A 73 -18.76 -13.87 12.31
N GLU A 74 -18.95 -12.97 13.29
CA GLU A 74 -18.17 -11.73 13.38
C GLU A 74 -16.71 -12.00 13.76
N GLY A 75 -16.47 -13.01 14.63
CA GLY A 75 -15.14 -13.43 15.04
C GLY A 75 -14.33 -14.02 13.88
N GLU A 76 -14.92 -14.94 13.12
CA GLU A 76 -14.26 -15.52 11.95
C GLU A 76 -14.00 -14.45 10.89
N ALA A 77 -14.96 -13.53 10.64
CA ALA A 77 -14.77 -12.42 9.72
C ALA A 77 -13.63 -11.48 10.15
N LEU A 78 -13.47 -11.26 11.46
CA LEU A 78 -12.36 -10.48 12.00
C LEU A 78 -11.02 -11.18 11.78
N LEU A 79 -10.92 -12.47 12.09
CA LEU A 79 -9.71 -13.27 11.92
C LEU A 79 -9.29 -13.38 10.44
N ARG A 80 -10.24 -13.68 9.54
CA ARG A 80 -9.99 -13.68 8.09
C ARG A 80 -9.43 -12.36 7.59
N ARG A 81 -9.90 -11.23 8.14
CA ARG A 81 -9.37 -9.90 7.79
C ARG A 81 -7.95 -9.72 8.30
N MET A 82 -7.62 -10.17 9.51
CA MET A 82 -6.27 -10.05 10.08
C MET A 82 -5.27 -10.90 9.30
N ASN A 83 -5.63 -12.14 8.94
CA ASN A 83 -4.80 -13.05 8.14
C ASN A 83 -4.56 -12.49 6.74
N ARG A 84 -5.60 -11.95 6.09
CA ARG A 84 -5.49 -11.34 4.76
C ARG A 84 -4.47 -10.18 4.71
N TYR A 85 -4.38 -9.41 5.79
CA TYR A 85 -3.39 -8.34 5.90
C TYR A 85 -2.04 -8.82 6.44
N GLY A 86 -1.90 -10.07 6.88
CA GLY A 86 -0.67 -10.64 7.42
C GLY A 86 -0.29 -10.03 8.76
N LEU A 87 -1.29 -9.74 9.60
CA LEU A 87 -1.09 -9.23 10.95
C LEU A 87 -0.97 -10.35 11.99
N LEU A 88 -1.52 -11.52 11.67
CA LEU A 88 -1.42 -12.76 12.43
C LEU A 88 -0.77 -13.81 11.54
N ASP A 89 -0.03 -14.71 12.16
CA ASP A 89 0.50 -15.90 11.53
C ASP A 89 -0.56 -17.01 11.45
N GLU A 90 -0.40 -17.97 10.55
CA GLU A 90 -1.35 -19.06 10.32
C GLU A 90 -1.57 -19.92 11.57
N SER A 91 -0.56 -19.98 12.45
CA SER A 91 -0.62 -20.67 13.74
C SER A 91 -1.47 -19.93 14.79
N GLN A 92 -1.71 -18.63 14.63
CA GLN A 92 -2.31 -17.74 15.64
C GLN A 92 -3.77 -17.37 15.34
N ASN A 93 -4.59 -18.36 14.98
CA ASN A 93 -5.99 -18.16 14.57
C ASN A 93 -7.00 -18.07 15.73
N LYS A 94 -6.65 -17.41 16.84
CA LYS A 94 -7.57 -17.18 17.97
C LYS A 94 -7.79 -15.68 18.20
N LEU A 95 -8.97 -15.33 18.73
CA LEU A 95 -9.34 -13.94 19.01
C LEU A 95 -8.42 -13.27 20.05
N ASP A 96 -7.81 -14.04 20.95
CA ASP A 96 -6.91 -13.53 21.98
C ASP A 96 -5.65 -12.88 21.38
N TYR A 97 -5.11 -13.44 20.28
CA TYR A 97 -3.95 -12.88 19.59
C TYR A 97 -4.25 -11.52 18.95
N VAL A 98 -5.52 -11.24 18.59
CA VAL A 98 -5.94 -9.93 18.08
C VAL A 98 -5.78 -8.85 19.14
N LEU A 99 -5.92 -9.18 20.43
CA LEU A 99 -5.71 -8.24 21.53
C LEU A 99 -4.23 -7.86 21.71
N ALA A 100 -3.33 -8.82 21.46
CA ALA A 100 -1.89 -8.65 21.58
C ALA A 100 -1.25 -7.85 20.43
N LEU A 101 -1.96 -7.64 19.31
CA LEU A 101 -1.46 -6.88 18.14
C LEU A 101 -0.91 -5.52 18.52
N THR A 102 0.29 -5.16 18.09
CA THR A 102 0.89 -3.85 18.38
C THR A 102 0.72 -2.86 17.22
N VAL A 103 1.16 -1.62 17.39
CA VAL A 103 1.06 -0.57 16.35
C VAL A 103 2.06 -0.83 15.23
N GLU A 104 3.21 -1.39 15.59
CA GLU A 104 4.30 -1.79 14.71
C GLU A 104 3.79 -2.76 13.64
N ASN A 105 3.04 -3.81 14.03
CA ASN A 105 2.47 -4.79 13.11
C ASN A 105 1.71 -4.12 11.95
N PHE A 106 0.96 -3.05 12.22
CA PHE A 106 0.25 -2.31 11.17
C PHE A 106 1.15 -1.41 10.34
N LEU A 107 2.17 -0.79 10.96
CA LEU A 107 3.12 0.06 10.27
C LEU A 107 4.01 -0.75 9.32
N GLU A 108 4.35 -1.99 9.68
CA GLU A 108 5.10 -2.90 8.82
C GLU A 108 4.34 -3.34 7.57
N ARG A 109 3.00 -3.40 7.63
CA ARG A 109 2.15 -3.77 6.48
C ARG A 109 1.87 -2.62 5.52
N ARG A 110 2.43 -1.42 5.76
CA ARG A 110 2.27 -0.27 4.86
C ARG A 110 3.11 -0.46 3.59
N LEU A 111 2.59 0.03 2.46
CA LEU A 111 3.32 -0.03 1.19
C LEU A 111 4.69 0.64 1.30
N GLN A 112 4.79 1.75 2.04
CA GLN A 112 6.06 2.46 2.25
C GLN A 112 7.15 1.57 2.88
N THR A 113 6.79 0.79 3.89
CA THR A 113 7.73 -0.03 4.65
C THR A 113 8.04 -1.31 3.93
N LEU A 114 7.05 -1.91 3.27
CA LEU A 114 7.24 -3.07 2.39
C LEU A 114 8.15 -2.75 1.21
N VAL A 115 8.01 -1.57 0.59
CA VAL A 115 8.90 -1.14 -0.52
C VAL A 115 10.34 -0.99 -0.06
N PHE A 116 10.55 -0.52 1.18
CA PHE A 116 11.88 -0.43 1.77
C PHE A 116 12.44 -1.81 2.12
N LYS A 117 11.65 -2.67 2.78
CA LYS A 117 12.04 -4.06 3.10
C LYS A 117 12.34 -4.88 1.83
N ALA A 118 11.65 -4.62 0.73
CA ALA A 118 11.90 -5.25 -0.57
C ALA A 118 13.15 -4.72 -1.32
N GLY A 119 13.88 -3.76 -0.75
CA GLY A 119 15.13 -3.25 -1.34
C GLY A 119 14.97 -2.32 -2.55
N MET A 120 13.75 -1.97 -2.96
CA MET A 120 13.50 -1.06 -4.09
C MET A 120 13.91 0.39 -3.81
N ALA A 121 14.06 0.77 -2.54
CA ALA A 121 14.41 2.12 -2.13
C ALA A 121 15.56 2.10 -1.11
N LYS A 122 16.49 3.05 -1.23
CA LYS A 122 17.62 3.23 -0.29
C LYS A 122 17.20 3.58 1.14
N SER A 123 16.06 4.23 1.32
CA SER A 123 15.55 4.65 2.63
C SER A 123 14.02 4.68 2.64
N ILE A 124 13.44 4.70 3.83
CA ILE A 124 11.99 4.75 4.03
C ILE A 124 11.39 6.06 3.50
N HIS A 125 12.13 7.17 3.58
CA HIS A 125 11.75 8.44 2.98
C HIS A 125 11.81 8.40 1.45
N HIS A 126 12.82 7.72 0.89
CA HIS A 126 12.93 7.50 -0.55
C HIS A 126 11.76 6.66 -1.06
N ALA A 127 11.38 5.58 -0.37
CA ALA A 127 10.22 4.76 -0.71
C ALA A 127 8.94 5.61 -0.81
N ARG A 128 8.73 6.52 0.14
CA ARG A 128 7.56 7.43 0.15
C ARG A 128 7.51 8.35 -1.07
N VAL A 129 8.67 8.84 -1.52
CA VAL A 129 8.79 9.71 -2.70
C VAL A 129 8.46 8.91 -3.96
N LEU A 130 9.01 7.70 -4.11
CA LEU A 130 8.73 6.82 -5.25
C LEU A 130 7.23 6.49 -5.38
N ILE A 131 6.57 6.20 -4.26
CA ILE A 131 5.11 5.94 -4.24
C ILE A 131 4.36 7.18 -4.71
N ARG A 132 4.64 8.35 -4.13
CA ARG A 132 3.95 9.60 -4.47
C ARG A 132 4.13 9.98 -5.94
N GLN A 133 5.32 9.73 -6.49
CA GLN A 133 5.68 9.97 -7.88
C GLN A 133 5.11 8.92 -8.85
N ARG A 134 4.31 7.96 -8.36
CA ARG A 134 3.63 6.95 -9.18
C ARG A 134 4.60 5.98 -9.85
N HIS A 135 5.71 5.66 -9.20
CA HIS A 135 6.68 4.69 -9.72
C HIS A 135 6.40 3.26 -9.30
N ILE A 136 5.56 3.06 -8.28
CA ILE A 136 5.27 1.74 -7.72
C ILE A 136 3.86 1.30 -8.13
N ARG A 137 3.77 0.05 -8.57
CA ARG A 137 2.50 -0.65 -8.75
C ARG A 137 2.32 -1.70 -7.66
N THR A 138 1.07 -1.98 -7.35
CA THR A 138 0.69 -3.12 -6.53
C THR A 138 -0.50 -3.75 -7.23
N GLY A 139 -0.40 -5.02 -7.63
CA GLY A 139 -1.53 -5.65 -8.28
C GLY A 139 -1.37 -7.13 -8.49
N ASP A 140 -2.29 -7.87 -7.90
CA ASP A 140 -2.98 -8.95 -8.59
C ASP A 140 -4.48 -8.69 -8.47
N VAL A 141 -5.15 -8.59 -9.61
CA VAL A 141 -6.50 -9.12 -9.76
C VAL A 141 -6.35 -10.28 -10.73
N GLN A 142 -6.04 -11.46 -10.21
CA GLN A 142 -6.49 -12.69 -10.86
C GLN A 142 -8.01 -12.64 -10.81
N SER A 143 -8.61 -12.10 -11.87
CA SER A 143 -9.96 -12.47 -12.22
C SER A 143 -9.86 -13.87 -12.83
N PHE A 144 -10.17 -14.89 -12.04
CA PHE A 144 -10.68 -16.14 -12.59
C PHE A 144 -12.01 -15.78 -13.25
N PHE A 145 -11.97 -15.35 -14.50
CA PHE A 145 -13.13 -15.48 -15.37
C PHE A 145 -13.34 -16.98 -15.54
N SER A 146 -14.26 -17.53 -14.77
CA SER A 146 -14.75 -18.88 -14.99
C SER A 146 -16.25 -18.85 -15.20
N PHE A 147 -16.64 -19.61 -16.22
CA PHE A 147 -17.96 -19.92 -16.81
C PHE A 147 -18.44 -19.00 -17.96
N ALA A 148 -18.66 -19.47 -19.20
CA ALA A 148 -18.78 -20.84 -19.75
C ALA A 148 -18.42 -20.89 -21.27
N ILE A 149 -17.57 -21.82 -21.74
CA ILE A 149 -17.84 -23.11 -22.44
C ILE A 149 -18.12 -23.03 -23.98
N ILE A 150 -17.12 -23.51 -24.75
CA ILE A 150 -17.07 -24.35 -25.98
C ILE A 150 -17.69 -23.87 -27.31
N TRP A 151 -16.81 -23.66 -28.31
CA TRP A 151 -16.69 -24.34 -29.63
C TRP A 151 -15.45 -23.74 -30.32
N VAL A 152 -14.56 -24.40 -31.04
CA VAL A 152 -14.27 -25.80 -31.37
C VAL A 152 -12.78 -25.85 -31.78
N ALA A 153 -12.18 -27.02 -31.66
CA ALA A 153 -10.82 -27.31 -32.08
C ALA A 153 -10.50 -26.89 -33.53
N HIS A 154 -9.45 -26.07 -33.71
CA HIS A 154 -8.38 -26.38 -34.65
C HIS A 154 -7.15 -25.48 -34.41
N MET A 155 -5.98 -26.12 -34.49
CA MET A 155 -4.69 -25.53 -34.85
C MET A 155 -3.91 -24.79 -33.76
N MET A 156 -2.75 -25.39 -33.49
CA MET A 156 -1.65 -24.89 -32.70
C MET A 156 -1.17 -23.55 -33.26
N ASP A 157 -1.29 -22.48 -32.48
CA ASP A 157 -0.24 -21.47 -32.39
C ASP A 157 -0.23 -20.84 -31.00
N TYR A 158 0.89 -21.08 -30.33
CA TYR A 158 1.26 -20.55 -29.04
C TYR A 158 1.40 -19.03 -29.12
N PHE A 159 0.30 -18.31 -28.94
CA PHE A 159 0.36 -16.96 -28.41
C PHE A 159 -0.51 -16.91 -27.17
N GLN A 160 0.13 -17.21 -26.04
CA GLN A 160 -0.38 -16.88 -24.72
C GLN A 160 -0.42 -15.35 -24.60
N LEU A 161 -1.37 -14.70 -25.27
CA LEU A 161 -1.72 -13.32 -24.99
C LEU A 161 -2.48 -13.34 -23.66
N ALA A 162 -1.73 -13.48 -22.57
CA ALA A 162 -2.26 -13.27 -21.23
C ALA A 162 -2.77 -11.83 -21.16
N ILE A 163 -4.08 -11.66 -21.27
CA ILE A 163 -4.75 -10.38 -21.12
C ILE A 163 -4.48 -9.90 -19.69
N ARG A 164 -3.53 -8.96 -19.56
CA ARG A 164 -3.06 -8.44 -18.29
C ARG A 164 -3.99 -7.35 -17.77
N VAL A 165 -5.12 -7.73 -17.18
CA VAL A 165 -6.03 -6.77 -16.55
C VAL A 165 -5.54 -6.46 -15.13
N GLY A 166 -5.03 -5.24 -14.91
CA GLY A 166 -4.93 -4.65 -13.57
C GLY A 166 -3.54 -4.49 -12.96
N ARG A 167 -2.62 -3.78 -13.62
CA ARG A 167 -1.42 -3.21 -12.96
C ARG A 167 -1.77 -1.87 -12.30
N GLN A 168 -2.43 -1.89 -11.15
CA GLN A 168 -2.81 -0.66 -10.46
C GLN A 168 -1.59 0.07 -9.90
N VAL A 169 -1.40 1.33 -10.31
CA VAL A 169 -0.39 2.21 -9.72
C VAL A 169 -0.93 2.78 -8.42
N VAL A 170 -0.17 2.62 -7.33
CA VAL A 170 -0.56 3.09 -6.01
C VAL A 170 0.25 4.34 -5.67
N ASN A 171 -0.45 5.44 -5.39
CA ASN A 171 0.17 6.73 -5.03
C ASN A 171 0.03 7.10 -3.55
N VAL A 172 -0.51 6.18 -2.72
CA VAL A 172 -0.78 6.40 -1.29
C VAL A 172 0.18 5.56 -0.46
N ALA A 173 1.13 6.22 0.23
CA ALA A 173 2.12 5.56 1.09
C ALA A 173 1.52 4.91 2.36
N SER A 174 0.28 5.26 2.72
CA SER A 174 -0.46 4.65 3.82
C SER A 174 -1.30 3.44 3.39
N PHE A 175 -1.17 2.98 2.14
CA PHE A 175 -1.87 1.79 1.67
C PHE A 175 -1.39 0.56 2.45
N MET A 176 -2.32 -0.18 3.06
CA MET A 176 -2.02 -1.46 3.71
C MET A 176 -2.04 -2.56 2.66
N VAL A 177 -0.90 -3.21 2.46
CA VAL A 177 -0.76 -4.26 1.44
C VAL A 177 -1.16 -5.60 2.04
N ARG A 178 -2.03 -6.32 1.32
CA ARG A 178 -2.41 -7.71 1.65
C ARG A 178 -1.26 -8.68 1.38
N VAL A 179 -1.25 -9.83 2.05
CA VAL A 179 -0.20 -10.85 1.86
C VAL A 179 -0.15 -11.30 0.40
N ASP A 180 -1.30 -11.57 -0.21
CA ASP A 180 -1.42 -12.00 -1.61
C ASP A 180 -0.81 -10.99 -2.59
N SER A 181 -1.05 -9.70 -2.35
CA SER A 181 -0.58 -8.62 -3.22
C SER A 181 0.89 -8.24 -2.98
N GLN A 182 1.53 -8.75 -1.93
CA GLN A 182 2.90 -8.40 -1.58
C GLN A 182 3.91 -8.88 -2.62
N LYS A 183 3.67 -10.05 -3.23
CA LYS A 183 4.52 -10.63 -4.29
C LYS A 183 4.51 -9.80 -5.58
N HIS A 184 3.52 -8.93 -5.73
CA HIS A 184 3.27 -8.16 -6.95
C HIS A 184 3.68 -6.69 -6.82
N ILE A 185 4.45 -6.35 -5.79
CA ILE A 185 5.02 -5.01 -5.63
C ILE A 185 6.24 -4.92 -6.53
N ASP A 186 6.18 -4.02 -7.50
CA ASP A 186 7.26 -3.80 -8.46
C ASP A 186 7.18 -2.38 -9.03
N PHE A 187 8.20 -1.94 -9.76
CA PHE A 187 8.15 -0.70 -10.52
C PHE A 187 7.07 -0.77 -11.61
N SER A 188 6.39 0.35 -11.82
CA SER A 188 5.44 0.49 -12.92
C SER A 188 6.18 0.45 -14.24
N LEU A 189 5.62 -0.23 -15.25
CA LEU A 189 6.21 -0.22 -16.60
C LEU A 189 6.23 1.17 -17.22
N THR A 190 5.30 2.03 -16.83
CA THR A 190 5.24 3.42 -17.31
C THR A 190 6.29 4.29 -16.64
N SER A 191 6.90 3.83 -15.55
CA SER A 191 7.92 4.59 -14.84
C SER A 191 9.27 4.47 -15.52
N PRO A 192 10.12 5.51 -15.46
CA PRO A 192 11.48 5.45 -15.98
C PRO A 192 12.33 4.30 -15.40
N PHE A 193 12.01 3.84 -14.19
CA PHE A 193 12.70 2.74 -13.52
C PHE A 193 12.21 1.35 -13.94
N GLY A 194 10.98 1.26 -14.45
CA GLY A 194 10.38 0.00 -14.92
C GLY A 194 10.43 -0.18 -16.44
N GLY A 195 11.36 0.50 -17.13
CA GLY A 195 11.50 0.45 -18.59
C GLY A 195 10.69 1.48 -19.37
N GLY A 196 10.02 2.40 -18.68
CA GLY A 196 9.27 3.50 -19.28
C GLY A 196 10.17 4.63 -19.80
N ARG A 197 9.58 5.53 -20.60
CA ARG A 197 10.30 6.69 -21.17
C ARG A 197 10.89 7.58 -20.07
N ALA A 198 12.13 8.02 -20.26
CA ALA A 198 12.79 8.96 -19.37
C ALA A 198 11.96 10.25 -19.14
N GLY A 199 11.98 10.74 -17.90
CA GLY A 199 11.24 11.93 -17.47
C GLY A 199 11.65 13.21 -18.20
N ARG A 200 10.80 14.24 -18.14
CA ARG A 200 10.95 15.50 -18.89
C ARG A 200 12.33 16.15 -18.72
N VAL A 201 12.78 16.32 -17.48
CA VAL A 201 14.07 16.98 -17.18
C VAL A 201 15.24 16.14 -17.69
N LYS A 202 15.24 14.82 -17.44
CA LYS A 202 16.27 13.92 -17.94
C LYS A 202 16.37 13.97 -19.47
N ARG A 203 15.22 13.96 -20.16
CA ARG A 203 15.17 14.09 -21.63
C ARG A 203 15.65 15.46 -22.13
N LYS A 204 15.30 16.56 -21.44
CA LYS A 204 15.80 17.90 -21.79
C LYS A 204 17.32 17.98 -21.64
N ASN A 205 17.86 17.43 -20.55
CA ASN A 205 19.29 17.43 -20.28
C ASN A 205 20.05 16.54 -21.25
N GLN A 206 19.53 15.34 -21.58
CA GLN A 206 20.09 14.47 -22.61
C GLN A 206 20.11 15.15 -23.99
N LYS A 207 19.02 15.84 -24.37
CA LYS A 207 18.97 16.60 -25.63
C LYS A 207 19.97 17.77 -25.64
N ALA A 208 20.10 18.48 -24.53
CA ALA A 208 21.08 19.56 -24.40
C ALA A 208 22.53 19.03 -24.46
N ALA A 209 22.80 17.89 -23.81
CA ALA A 209 24.10 17.23 -23.87
C ALA A 209 24.42 16.72 -25.28
N ALA A 210 23.45 16.10 -25.97
CA ALA A 210 23.61 15.68 -27.35
C ALA A 210 23.86 16.86 -28.30
N LYS A 211 23.18 18.00 -28.11
CA LYS A 211 23.44 19.21 -28.90
C LYS A 211 24.84 19.79 -28.65
N LYS A 212 25.33 19.74 -27.40
CA LYS A 212 26.70 20.17 -27.07
C LYS A 212 27.76 19.22 -27.65
N ALA A 213 27.48 17.91 -27.68
CA ALA A 213 28.40 16.91 -28.20
C ALA A 213 28.41 16.85 -29.75
N GLY A 214 27.34 17.28 -30.41
CA GLY A 214 27.24 17.34 -31.88
C GLY A 214 27.46 18.73 -32.48
N GLY A 215 27.95 19.70 -31.70
CA GLY A 215 28.25 21.06 -32.14
C GLY A 215 29.75 21.37 -32.03
N GLY A 216 30.60 20.41 -32.44
CA GLY A 216 32.01 20.64 -32.71
C GLY A 216 32.22 20.64 -34.23
N ASP A 217 32.90 21.69 -34.70
CA ASP A 217 33.36 22.01 -36.05
C ASP A 217 32.35 22.55 -37.08
N GLU A 218 32.12 23.86 -36.99
CA GLU A 218 32.15 24.79 -38.13
C GLU A 218 33.10 25.94 -37.74
N GLU A 219 34.39 25.64 -37.60
CA GLU A 219 35.46 26.58 -37.95
C GLU A 219 36.14 26.01 -39.19
N GLU A 220 35.58 26.30 -40.37
CA GLU A 220 36.34 26.28 -41.63
C GLU A 220 36.48 27.73 -42.06
N ASP A 221 37.72 28.20 -41.87
CA ASP A 221 38.50 29.13 -42.69
C ASP A 221 37.78 29.81 -43.87
N GLU A 222 37.84 31.14 -43.92
CA GLU A 222 37.96 31.86 -45.20
C GLU A 222 38.71 33.18 -44.98
N ASP A 223 39.87 33.26 -45.62
CA ASP A 223 40.77 34.41 -45.80
C ASP A 223 40.12 35.59 -46.56
#